data_AF-E5VPB8-F1
#
_entry.id   AF-E5VPB8-F1
#
_cell.length_a   1.000
_cell.length_b   1.000
_cell.length_c   1.000
_cell.angle_alpha   90.00
_cell.angle_beta   90.00
_cell.angle_gamma   90.00
#
_symmetry.space_group_name_H-M   'P 1'
#
loop_
_entity.id
_entity.type
_entity.pdbx_description
1 polymer ?
#
loop_
_entity_poly.entity_id
_entity_poly.type
_entity_poly.pdbx_seq_one_letter_code
_entity_poly.pdbx_strand_id
1 'polypeptide(L)'
;MFSCFFVFGKKVSANENQNAAPIITYYRLNGNDITIQWKAPDGVSYSKVDIYSATSPNGSYRYENTVSGNSYTNTYVAKGVPYYYKLEASYEDNEGYKTVTTYAGKCIINPLPAPSSLEASTGNSHSITVKWKASDDCDGYQIYRSVSPDRNYELVQTVSNESRSSRWYDDDDESFQTYTQKNLELGKIYYYKIRPYTTYIDETFYGDFSNYISCQVTINGTKVKSASSKKKKINTITWAKNDEADGYIVYYSKKEDGNYTKLKTFTSRNNLSYTHTKLTNGTAYYYKIQAYKNFNGGKLYGPTTPYLKYCDYYSYADESYESRCRRAFGKSYYADYKSAKQAKKHMKTITVKVWDKKGKKKYTRKFRITVNKGLAPSIKEMFKEIYKSKEHFPIHEIGCYSWRGKNSSSEHCEGLAFDINSNENYMIQGKKVLAGSFWKPKKNRYSIPLNCKLVKILEKYGFHRGLWGSRRDYMHFSYFGG
;
A
#
# COMPACT_ATOMS: atom_id res chain seq x y z
N MET A 1 -36.17 -43.53 -81.86
CA MET A 1 -35.63 -44.85 -82.26
C MET A 1 -34.32 -45.06 -81.53
N PHE A 2 -34.19 -46.22 -80.87
CA PHE A 2 -32.99 -47.04 -80.67
C PHE A 2 -31.65 -46.33 -80.40
N SER A 3 -31.08 -46.42 -79.19
CA SER A 3 -30.30 -47.57 -78.68
C SER A 3 -29.25 -48.07 -79.67
N CYS A 4 -27.97 -48.01 -79.28
CA CYS A 4 -27.11 -49.18 -79.34
C CYS A 4 -25.95 -49.08 -78.34
N PHE A 5 -25.67 -50.25 -77.80
CA PHE A 5 -24.94 -50.57 -76.57
C PHE A 5 -23.50 -51.00 -76.86
N PHE A 6 -22.67 -50.89 -75.81
CA PHE A 6 -21.49 -51.67 -75.42
C PHE A 6 -20.29 -51.83 -76.37
N VAL A 7 -19.12 -51.42 -75.87
CA VAL A 7 -18.00 -52.36 -75.64
C VAL A 7 -17.46 -52.16 -74.22
N PHE A 8 -17.46 -53.24 -73.44
CA PHE A 8 -16.83 -53.37 -72.13
C PHE A 8 -15.30 -53.43 -72.25
N GLY A 9 -14.62 -52.96 -71.21
CA GLY A 9 -13.42 -53.66 -70.72
C GLY A 9 -12.12 -52.86 -70.69
N LYS A 10 -11.91 -52.11 -69.60
CA LYS A 10 -10.73 -52.31 -68.76
C LYS A 10 -10.99 -51.72 -67.38
N LYS A 11 -11.02 -52.60 -66.37
CA LYS A 11 -10.81 -52.21 -64.97
C LYS A 11 -9.47 -51.49 -64.91
N VAL A 12 -9.49 -50.19 -64.65
CA VAL A 12 -8.37 -49.49 -64.05
C VAL A 12 -8.71 -49.39 -62.58
N SER A 13 -8.01 -50.18 -61.78
CA SER A 13 -8.06 -50.15 -60.32
C SER A 13 -7.87 -48.71 -59.84
N ALA A 14 -8.77 -48.29 -58.96
CA ALA A 14 -8.58 -47.07 -58.19
C ALA A 14 -7.23 -47.15 -57.47
N ASN A 15 -6.42 -46.10 -57.58
CA ASN A 15 -5.28 -45.89 -56.70
C ASN A 15 -5.82 -45.66 -55.27
N GLU A 16 -5.82 -46.69 -54.43
CA GLU A 16 -6.30 -46.69 -53.04
C GLU A 16 -5.36 -45.95 -52.04
N ASN A 17 -4.33 -45.26 -52.51
CA ASN A 17 -3.28 -44.68 -51.65
C ASN A 17 -3.59 -43.31 -51.02
N GLN A 18 -4.85 -42.89 -50.94
CA GLN A 18 -5.26 -41.72 -50.14
C GLN A 18 -5.87 -42.09 -48.78
N ASN A 19 -6.00 -43.39 -48.46
CA ASN A 19 -6.85 -43.88 -47.38
C ASN A 19 -6.11 -44.36 -46.12
N ALA A 20 -4.82 -44.02 -45.94
CA ALA A 20 -4.02 -44.46 -44.79
C ALA A 20 -3.57 -43.32 -43.85
N ALA A 21 -3.79 -42.05 -44.22
CA ALA A 21 -3.32 -40.90 -43.44
C ALA A 21 -4.04 -40.81 -42.07
N PRO A 22 -3.32 -40.49 -40.98
CA PRO A 22 -3.97 -40.26 -39.69
C PRO A 22 -4.96 -39.08 -39.82
N ILE A 23 -6.12 -39.18 -39.18
CA ILE A 23 -7.10 -38.09 -39.18
C ILE A 23 -7.20 -37.56 -37.76
N ILE A 24 -6.82 -36.30 -37.53
CA ILE A 24 -7.04 -35.67 -36.23
C ILE A 24 -8.54 -35.48 -36.04
N THR A 25 -9.10 -36.21 -35.09
CA THR A 25 -10.53 -36.26 -34.80
C THR A 25 -10.92 -35.37 -33.63
N TYR A 26 -9.96 -35.05 -32.76
CA TYR A 26 -10.23 -34.32 -31.52
C TYR A 26 -9.00 -33.56 -31.03
N TYR A 27 -9.26 -32.43 -30.35
CA TYR A 27 -8.27 -31.76 -29.52
C TYR A 27 -8.90 -31.30 -28.21
N ARG A 28 -8.07 -31.14 -27.18
CA ARG A 28 -8.42 -30.53 -25.90
C ARG A 28 -7.34 -29.56 -25.45
N LEU A 29 -7.77 -28.53 -24.72
CA LEU A 29 -6.89 -27.58 -24.04
C LEU A 29 -6.88 -27.91 -22.55
N ASN A 30 -5.70 -28.09 -21.96
CA ASN A 30 -5.53 -28.36 -20.53
C ASN A 30 -4.47 -27.42 -19.95
N GLY A 31 -4.90 -26.33 -19.31
CA GLY A 31 -3.96 -25.32 -18.81
C GLY A 31 -3.15 -24.70 -19.96
N ASN A 32 -1.84 -24.95 -19.97
CA ASN A 32 -0.93 -24.46 -21.00
C ASN A 32 -0.65 -25.51 -22.09
N ASP A 33 -1.44 -26.58 -22.17
CA ASP A 33 -1.16 -27.70 -23.06
C ASP A 33 -2.27 -27.90 -24.11
N ILE A 34 -1.87 -28.34 -25.31
CA ILE A 34 -2.76 -28.80 -26.38
C ILE A 34 -2.58 -30.31 -26.54
N THR A 35 -3.61 -31.10 -26.23
CA THR A 35 -3.62 -32.52 -26.62
C THR A 35 -4.40 -32.69 -27.92
N ILE A 36 -3.76 -33.31 -28.92
CA ILE A 36 -4.41 -33.77 -30.15
C ILE A 36 -4.59 -35.29 -30.13
N GLN A 37 -5.68 -35.77 -30.72
CA GLN A 37 -5.97 -37.19 -30.91
C GLN A 37 -6.33 -37.45 -32.36
N TRP A 38 -5.90 -38.60 -32.87
CA TRP A 38 -6.18 -39.01 -34.24
C TRP A 38 -6.70 -40.44 -34.30
N LYS A 39 -7.44 -40.75 -35.37
CA LYS A 39 -7.88 -42.10 -35.70
C LYS A 39 -7.09 -42.60 -36.91
N ALA A 40 -6.67 -43.86 -36.86
CA ALA A 40 -6.24 -44.60 -38.04
C ALA A 40 -7.48 -44.98 -38.88
N PRO A 41 -7.37 -44.98 -40.22
CA PRO A 41 -8.37 -45.59 -41.10
C PRO A 41 -8.59 -47.06 -40.77
N ASP A 42 -9.77 -47.59 -41.10
CA ASP A 42 -10.13 -48.97 -40.77
C ASP A 42 -9.19 -49.96 -41.49
N GLY A 43 -8.67 -50.94 -40.74
CA GLY A 43 -7.70 -51.91 -41.25
C GLY A 43 -6.24 -51.45 -41.23
N VAL A 44 -5.94 -50.21 -40.80
CA VAL A 44 -4.57 -49.70 -40.68
C VAL A 44 -4.14 -49.61 -39.21
N SER A 45 -2.95 -50.16 -38.89
CA SER A 45 -2.31 -50.00 -37.59
C SER A 45 -0.95 -49.33 -37.76
N TYR A 46 -0.73 -48.23 -37.05
CA TYR A 46 0.54 -47.51 -37.09
C TYR A 46 1.56 -48.14 -36.15
N SER A 47 2.80 -48.30 -36.61
CA SER A 47 3.93 -48.70 -35.76
C SER A 47 4.48 -47.53 -34.96
N LYS A 48 4.45 -46.33 -35.54
CA LYS A 48 4.78 -45.06 -34.90
C LYS A 48 4.17 -43.88 -35.67
N VAL A 49 4.05 -42.74 -34.99
CA VAL A 49 3.64 -41.47 -35.57
C VAL A 49 4.62 -40.38 -35.14
N ASP A 50 5.25 -39.75 -36.10
CA ASP A 50 6.12 -38.59 -35.93
C ASP A 50 5.26 -37.31 -35.99
N ILE A 51 5.34 -36.46 -34.96
CA ILE A 51 4.54 -35.25 -34.80
C ILE A 51 5.41 -34.04 -35.05
N TYR A 52 4.88 -33.09 -35.82
CA TYR A 52 5.50 -31.81 -36.07
C TYR A 52 4.51 -30.68 -35.78
N SER A 53 5.00 -29.51 -35.34
CA SER A 53 4.18 -28.32 -35.14
C SER A 53 4.74 -27.07 -35.82
N ALA A 54 3.86 -26.13 -36.18
CA ALA A 54 4.22 -24.81 -36.68
C ALA A 54 3.22 -23.76 -36.16
N THR A 55 3.62 -22.49 -36.17
CA THR A 55 2.76 -21.36 -35.78
C THR A 55 2.17 -20.59 -36.97
N SER A 56 2.27 -21.16 -38.16
CA SER A 56 1.70 -20.65 -39.41
C SER A 56 1.35 -21.83 -40.30
N PRO A 57 0.25 -21.78 -41.09
CA PRO A 57 -0.16 -22.93 -41.87
C PRO A 57 0.87 -23.32 -42.93
N ASN A 58 1.57 -22.34 -43.49
CA ASN A 58 2.64 -22.54 -44.48
C ASN A 58 4.04 -22.36 -43.86
N GLY A 59 4.14 -22.41 -42.53
CA GLY A 59 5.38 -22.19 -41.80
C GLY A 59 6.33 -23.40 -41.84
N SER A 60 7.51 -23.22 -41.25
CA SER A 60 8.45 -24.33 -41.04
C SER A 60 8.00 -25.20 -39.87
N TYR A 61 7.59 -26.43 -40.18
CA TYR A 61 7.18 -27.44 -39.19
C TYR A 61 8.39 -28.00 -38.46
N ARG A 62 8.39 -27.87 -37.13
CA ARG A 62 9.42 -28.41 -36.23
C ARG A 62 8.99 -29.77 -35.73
N TYR A 63 9.92 -30.72 -35.70
CA TYR A 63 9.68 -32.02 -35.09
C TYR A 63 9.49 -31.86 -33.58
N GLU A 64 8.42 -32.43 -33.05
CA GLU A 64 8.05 -32.37 -31.64
C GLU A 64 8.35 -33.68 -30.92
N ASN A 65 7.84 -34.81 -31.43
CA ASN A 65 7.99 -36.12 -30.80
C ASN A 65 7.60 -37.27 -31.74
N THR A 66 7.95 -38.51 -31.36
CA THR A 66 7.43 -39.75 -31.94
C THR A 66 6.62 -40.49 -30.87
N VAL A 67 5.43 -40.97 -31.21
CA VAL A 67 4.62 -41.80 -30.30
C VAL A 67 4.16 -43.09 -30.99
N SER A 68 3.98 -44.15 -30.21
CA SER A 68 3.34 -45.40 -30.66
C SER A 68 1.82 -45.41 -30.43
N GLY A 69 1.29 -44.40 -29.72
CA GLY A 69 -0.14 -44.23 -29.46
C GLY A 69 -0.87 -43.38 -30.49
N ASN A 70 -2.11 -43.02 -30.17
CA ASN A 70 -3.00 -42.23 -31.04
C ASN A 70 -3.23 -40.78 -30.52
N SER A 71 -2.37 -40.31 -29.63
CA SER A 71 -2.48 -38.99 -29.02
C SER A 71 -1.13 -38.39 -28.72
N TYR A 72 -1.05 -37.06 -28.76
CA TYR A 72 0.13 -36.29 -28.37
C TYR A 72 -0.30 -35.03 -27.62
N THR A 73 0.44 -34.67 -26.57
CA THR A 73 0.25 -33.42 -25.82
C THR A 73 1.43 -32.50 -26.06
N ASN A 74 1.18 -31.36 -26.71
CA ASN A 74 2.11 -30.26 -26.79
C ASN A 74 2.01 -29.45 -25.50
N THR A 75 3.07 -29.45 -24.69
CA THR A 75 3.09 -28.83 -23.37
C THR A 75 3.68 -27.43 -23.39
N TYR A 76 3.22 -26.55 -22.50
CA TYR A 76 3.74 -25.18 -22.36
C TYR A 76 3.60 -24.32 -23.64
N VAL A 77 2.50 -24.45 -24.36
CA VAL A 77 2.18 -23.60 -25.50
C VAL A 77 1.86 -22.17 -25.04
N ALA A 78 2.28 -21.18 -25.83
CA ALA A 78 1.95 -19.78 -25.57
C ALA A 78 0.47 -19.52 -25.86
N LYS A 79 -0.25 -18.88 -24.93
CA LYS A 79 -1.65 -18.51 -25.14
C LYS A 79 -1.75 -17.38 -26.17
N GLY A 80 -2.83 -17.37 -26.95
CA GLY A 80 -3.06 -16.43 -28.03
C GLY A 80 -2.23 -16.69 -29.30
N VAL A 81 -1.38 -17.72 -29.32
CA VAL A 81 -0.59 -18.10 -30.51
C VAL A 81 -1.29 -19.24 -31.27
N PRO A 82 -1.37 -19.17 -32.61
CA PRO A 82 -1.91 -20.26 -33.43
C PRO A 82 -0.92 -21.43 -33.53
N TYR A 83 -1.43 -22.66 -33.40
CA TYR A 83 -0.67 -23.89 -33.61
C TYR A 83 -1.32 -24.77 -34.68
N TYR A 84 -0.46 -25.30 -35.55
CA TYR A 84 -0.79 -26.24 -36.60
C TYR A 84 0.06 -27.49 -36.43
N TYR A 85 -0.50 -28.67 -36.73
CA TYR A 85 0.18 -29.94 -36.55
C TYR A 85 0.27 -30.72 -37.86
N LYS A 86 1.38 -31.41 -38.06
CA LYS A 86 1.57 -32.35 -39.16
C LYS A 86 1.93 -33.70 -38.53
N LEU A 87 1.26 -34.77 -38.97
CA LEU A 87 1.54 -36.12 -38.47
C LEU A 87 2.06 -36.98 -39.62
N GLU A 88 3.15 -37.69 -39.39
CA GLU A 88 3.70 -38.67 -40.31
C GLU A 88 3.64 -40.04 -39.66
N ALA A 89 2.72 -40.89 -40.13
CA ALA A 89 2.52 -42.22 -39.59
C ALA A 89 3.28 -43.26 -40.40
N SER A 90 3.98 -44.15 -39.71
CA SER A 90 4.58 -45.34 -40.30
C SER A 90 3.67 -46.54 -40.06
N TYR A 91 3.46 -47.37 -41.08
CA TYR A 91 2.69 -48.62 -40.99
C TYR A 91 3.36 -49.70 -41.85
N GLU A 92 2.99 -50.95 -41.62
CA GLU A 92 3.44 -52.09 -42.41
C GLU A 92 2.23 -52.77 -43.04
N ASP A 93 2.29 -53.03 -44.34
CA ASP A 93 1.31 -53.83 -45.06
C ASP A 93 2.00 -55.00 -45.78
N ASN A 94 1.26 -55.74 -46.60
CA ASN A 94 1.79 -56.91 -47.32
C ASN A 94 2.92 -56.58 -48.31
N GLU A 95 3.16 -55.30 -48.60
CA GLU A 95 4.22 -54.81 -49.49
C GLU A 95 5.41 -54.22 -48.71
N GLY A 96 5.34 -54.19 -47.37
CA GLY A 96 6.41 -53.75 -46.47
C GLY A 96 6.11 -52.44 -45.74
N TYR A 97 7.16 -51.79 -45.23
CA TYR A 97 7.05 -50.54 -44.47
C TYR A 97 6.70 -49.34 -45.37
N LYS A 98 5.66 -48.61 -44.99
CA LYS A 98 5.19 -47.39 -45.66
C LYS A 98 5.07 -46.23 -44.68
N THR A 99 5.21 -45.01 -45.19
CA THR A 99 4.94 -43.78 -44.44
C THR A 99 3.86 -42.96 -45.15
N VAL A 100 2.99 -42.32 -44.36
CA VAL A 100 1.94 -41.46 -44.86
C VAL A 100 1.80 -40.23 -43.98
N THR A 101 1.61 -39.09 -44.62
CA THR A 101 1.53 -37.81 -43.93
C THR A 101 0.11 -37.27 -43.95
N THR A 102 -0.34 -36.75 -42.82
CA THR A 102 -1.53 -35.91 -42.71
C THR A 102 -1.17 -34.51 -42.27
N TYR A 103 -2.04 -33.57 -42.61
CA TYR A 103 -1.93 -32.18 -42.20
C TYR A 103 -3.16 -31.77 -41.38
N ALA A 104 -2.93 -31.21 -40.18
CA ALA A 104 -3.97 -30.55 -39.42
C ALA A 104 -4.28 -29.19 -40.08
N GLY A 105 -5.23 -29.19 -41.01
CA GLY A 105 -5.77 -27.95 -41.59
C GLY A 105 -6.43 -27.02 -40.59
N LYS A 106 -6.69 -27.49 -39.36
CA LYS A 106 -7.38 -26.76 -38.31
C LYS A 106 -6.37 -26.06 -37.39
N CYS A 107 -6.38 -24.73 -37.42
CA CYS A 107 -5.67 -23.89 -36.45
C CYS A 107 -6.23 -24.13 -35.02
N ILE A 108 -5.35 -24.38 -34.06
CA ILE A 108 -5.69 -24.49 -32.64
C ILE A 108 -5.02 -23.33 -31.90
N ILE A 109 -5.82 -22.55 -31.16
CA ILE A 109 -5.33 -21.45 -30.31
C ILE A 109 -5.73 -21.78 -28.87
N ASN A 110 -4.76 -21.76 -27.95
CA ASN A 110 -5.06 -21.72 -26.52
C ASN A 110 -5.42 -20.26 -26.16
N PRO A 111 -6.68 -19.94 -25.77
CA PRO A 111 -7.10 -18.56 -25.64
C PRO A 111 -6.40 -17.85 -24.46
N LEU A 112 -6.18 -16.54 -24.62
CA LEU A 112 -5.72 -15.69 -23.51
C LEU A 112 -6.78 -15.68 -22.39
N PRO A 113 -6.38 -15.83 -21.12
CA PRO A 113 -7.33 -15.91 -20.02
C PRO A 113 -7.98 -14.53 -19.78
N ALA A 114 -9.30 -14.47 -19.67
CA ALA A 114 -10.00 -13.21 -19.40
C ALA A 114 -9.51 -12.57 -18.07
N PRO A 115 -9.38 -11.23 -18.01
CA PRO A 115 -9.01 -10.52 -16.80
C PRO A 115 -9.92 -10.87 -15.62
N SER A 116 -9.31 -11.07 -14.45
CA SER A 116 -10.00 -11.39 -13.19
C SER A 116 -9.78 -10.30 -12.14
N SER A 117 -10.47 -10.42 -11.00
CA SER A 117 -10.36 -9.46 -9.88
C SER A 117 -10.61 -8.01 -10.30
N LEU A 118 -11.66 -7.79 -11.10
CA LEU A 118 -12.04 -6.45 -11.55
C LEU A 118 -12.61 -5.63 -10.38
N GLU A 119 -12.04 -4.45 -10.20
CA GLU A 119 -12.51 -3.43 -9.26
C GLU A 119 -12.73 -2.12 -10.02
N ALA A 120 -13.75 -1.36 -9.64
CA ALA A 120 -13.98 -0.03 -10.17
C ALA A 120 -14.23 0.96 -9.03
N SER A 121 -13.53 2.09 -9.08
CA SER A 121 -13.65 3.14 -8.07
C SER A 121 -13.72 4.52 -8.70
N THR A 122 -14.51 5.40 -8.08
CA THR A 122 -14.63 6.81 -8.47
C THR A 122 -13.44 7.62 -7.95
N GLY A 123 -13.03 8.62 -8.72
CA GLY A 123 -11.88 9.48 -8.44
C GLY A 123 -12.16 10.96 -8.62
N ASN A 124 -11.12 11.78 -8.50
CA ASN A 124 -11.21 13.21 -8.80
C ASN A 124 -11.25 13.44 -10.32
N SER A 125 -11.68 14.62 -10.76
CA SER A 125 -11.97 14.98 -12.16
C SER A 125 -13.06 14.12 -12.78
N HIS A 126 -14.11 13.82 -12.01
CA HIS A 126 -15.24 12.96 -12.41
C HIS A 126 -14.75 11.70 -13.11
N SER A 127 -13.83 10.99 -12.46
CA SER A 127 -13.14 9.85 -13.05
C SER A 127 -13.60 8.53 -12.49
N ILE A 128 -13.47 7.48 -13.30
CA ILE A 128 -13.55 6.09 -12.86
C ILE A 128 -12.21 5.42 -13.16
N THR A 129 -11.62 4.83 -12.13
CA THR A 129 -10.46 3.96 -12.23
C THR A 129 -10.92 2.51 -12.17
N VAL A 130 -10.63 1.75 -13.22
CA VAL A 130 -10.80 0.29 -13.24
C VAL A 130 -9.45 -0.37 -13.00
N LYS A 131 -9.44 -1.41 -12.17
CA LYS A 131 -8.26 -2.19 -11.78
C LYS A 131 -8.56 -3.67 -12.02
N TRP A 132 -7.58 -4.43 -12.51
CA TRP A 132 -7.74 -5.86 -12.78
C TRP A 132 -6.42 -6.60 -12.58
N LYS A 133 -6.49 -7.89 -12.28
CA LYS A 133 -5.30 -8.76 -12.21
C LYS A 133 -4.82 -9.04 -13.64
N ALA A 134 -3.50 -9.03 -13.84
CA ALA A 134 -2.92 -9.32 -15.14
C ALA A 134 -3.22 -10.78 -15.57
N SER A 135 -3.55 -10.94 -16.85
CA SER A 135 -3.71 -12.19 -17.58
C SER A 135 -2.36 -12.69 -18.10
N ASP A 136 -2.15 -14.01 -18.07
CA ASP A 136 -0.94 -14.64 -18.61
C ASP A 136 -0.80 -14.41 -20.12
N ASP A 137 0.45 -14.35 -20.58
CA ASP A 137 0.87 -14.34 -22.00
C ASP A 137 0.27 -13.22 -22.87
N CYS A 138 -0.36 -12.21 -22.30
CA CYS A 138 -0.88 -11.07 -23.05
C CYS A 138 0.13 -9.92 -23.14
N ASP A 139 0.13 -9.22 -24.27
CA ASP A 139 0.88 -7.99 -24.49
C ASP A 139 0.16 -6.74 -23.96
N GLY A 140 -1.14 -6.86 -23.67
CA GLY A 140 -1.92 -5.75 -23.15
C GLY A 140 -3.41 -6.04 -23.08
N TYR A 141 -4.20 -4.98 -22.92
CA TYR A 141 -5.65 -5.04 -22.81
C TYR A 141 -6.35 -3.99 -23.65
N GLN A 142 -7.56 -4.34 -24.08
CA GLN A 142 -8.53 -3.38 -24.56
C GLN A 142 -9.63 -3.19 -23.52
N ILE A 143 -9.88 -1.93 -23.17
CA ILE A 143 -10.88 -1.51 -22.20
C ILE A 143 -12.07 -0.94 -22.97
N TYR A 144 -13.23 -1.53 -22.74
CA TYR A 144 -14.49 -1.12 -23.34
C TYR A 144 -15.41 -0.55 -22.27
N ARG A 145 -16.25 0.43 -22.65
CA ARG A 145 -17.21 1.08 -21.76
C ARG A 145 -18.60 1.13 -22.37
N SER A 146 -19.63 0.99 -21.55
CA SER A 146 -21.03 1.26 -21.89
C SER A 146 -21.75 2.05 -20.79
N VAL A 147 -22.93 2.57 -21.10
CA VAL A 147 -23.91 3.13 -20.16
C VAL A 147 -25.03 2.12 -19.82
N SER A 148 -24.89 0.89 -20.30
CA SER A 148 -25.79 -0.25 -20.09
C SER A 148 -24.96 -1.51 -19.81
N PRO A 149 -25.41 -2.43 -18.93
CA PRO A 149 -24.66 -3.64 -18.62
C PRO A 149 -24.49 -4.61 -19.81
N ASP A 150 -25.45 -4.64 -20.74
CA ASP A 150 -25.54 -5.73 -21.73
C ASP A 150 -25.30 -5.33 -23.19
N ARG A 151 -25.19 -4.05 -23.51
CA ARG A 151 -25.13 -3.59 -24.92
C ARG A 151 -24.29 -2.33 -25.10
N ASN A 152 -23.91 -2.06 -26.35
CA ASN A 152 -23.28 -0.82 -26.80
C ASN A 152 -21.95 -0.51 -26.08
N TYR A 153 -21.09 -1.51 -25.96
CA TYR A 153 -19.73 -1.31 -25.45
C TYR A 153 -18.83 -0.74 -26.54
N GLU A 154 -18.17 0.38 -26.24
CA GLU A 154 -17.23 1.06 -27.13
C GLU A 154 -15.81 0.97 -26.57
N LEU A 155 -14.82 0.78 -27.44
CA LEU A 155 -13.41 0.79 -27.05
C LEU A 155 -13.03 2.20 -26.56
N VAL A 156 -12.58 2.30 -25.31
CA VAL A 156 -12.16 3.58 -24.72
C VAL A 156 -10.65 3.69 -24.55
N GLN A 157 -9.94 2.57 -24.49
CA GLN A 157 -8.48 2.56 -24.42
C GLN A 157 -7.89 1.19 -24.78
N THR A 158 -6.71 1.21 -25.39
CA THR A 158 -5.79 0.06 -25.46
C THR A 158 -4.58 0.37 -24.59
N VAL A 159 -4.22 -0.54 -23.69
CA VAL A 159 -3.03 -0.41 -22.83
C VAL A 159 -2.09 -1.57 -23.09
N SER A 160 -0.80 -1.29 -23.28
CA SER A 160 0.27 -2.29 -23.32
C SER A 160 0.71 -2.66 -21.90
N ASN A 161 1.14 -3.89 -21.73
CA ASN A 161 1.89 -4.33 -20.56
C ASN A 161 3.31 -3.78 -20.67
N GLU A 162 3.49 -2.47 -20.43
CA GLU A 162 4.83 -1.89 -20.43
C GLU A 162 5.63 -2.41 -19.24
N SER A 163 6.50 -3.38 -19.53
CA SER A 163 7.60 -3.87 -18.69
C SER A 163 7.18 -4.42 -17.32
N ARG A 164 7.03 -5.75 -17.24
CA ARG A 164 7.44 -6.48 -16.03
C ARG A 164 8.83 -5.95 -15.67
N SER A 165 8.94 -5.20 -14.57
CA SER A 165 10.26 -4.79 -14.07
C SER A 165 11.08 -6.08 -13.95
N SER A 166 12.14 -6.17 -14.76
CA SER A 166 13.12 -7.25 -14.71
C SER A 166 13.93 -7.12 -13.43
N ARG A 167 13.31 -7.48 -12.30
CA ARG A 167 14.00 -7.80 -11.07
C ARG A 167 13.63 -9.22 -10.68
N TRP A 168 14.62 -10.07 -10.92
CA TRP A 168 14.86 -11.38 -10.35
C TRP A 168 14.19 -11.62 -8.99
N TYR A 169 13.46 -12.75 -8.91
CA TYR A 169 12.94 -13.41 -7.71
C TYR A 169 12.16 -12.55 -6.70
N ASP A 170 10.84 -12.49 -6.88
CA ASP A 170 9.89 -13.07 -5.92
C ASP A 170 8.53 -13.28 -6.62
N ASP A 171 8.18 -14.57 -6.72
CA ASP A 171 6.96 -15.13 -7.30
C ASP A 171 5.88 -15.13 -6.20
N ASP A 172 5.08 -14.05 -6.12
CA ASP A 172 3.73 -14.04 -5.50
C ASP A 172 3.00 -12.67 -5.56
N ASP A 173 3.59 -11.61 -6.12
CA ASP A 173 2.88 -10.33 -6.26
C ASP A 173 1.94 -10.37 -7.47
N GLU A 174 0.63 -10.48 -7.21
CA GLU A 174 -0.42 -10.37 -8.22
C GLU A 174 -0.33 -9.00 -8.90
N SER A 175 0.39 -8.92 -10.03
CA SER A 175 0.52 -7.65 -10.74
C SER A 175 -0.86 -7.16 -11.21
N PHE A 176 -1.30 -6.03 -10.66
CA PHE A 176 -2.55 -5.39 -11.04
C PHE A 176 -2.30 -4.29 -12.06
N GLN A 177 -3.16 -4.26 -13.07
CA GLN A 177 -3.22 -3.22 -14.09
C GLN A 177 -4.32 -2.21 -13.76
N THR A 178 -4.19 -0.99 -14.28
CA THR A 178 -5.17 0.07 -14.02
C THR A 178 -5.38 0.99 -15.21
N TYR A 179 -6.61 1.46 -15.38
CA TYR A 179 -6.97 2.49 -16.34
C TYR A 179 -7.92 3.48 -15.69
N THR A 180 -7.63 4.78 -15.85
CA THR A 180 -8.46 5.86 -15.31
C THR A 180 -9.05 6.68 -16.44
N GLN A 181 -10.37 6.66 -16.55
CA GLN A 181 -11.11 7.52 -17.46
C GLN A 181 -11.61 8.75 -16.72
N LYS A 182 -11.37 9.95 -17.27
CA LYS A 182 -11.72 11.24 -16.65
C LYS A 182 -12.86 11.94 -17.39
N ASN A 183 -13.36 13.02 -16.80
CA ASN A 183 -14.37 13.92 -17.39
C ASN A 183 -15.67 13.20 -17.77
N LEU A 184 -16.08 12.24 -16.93
CA LEU A 184 -17.34 11.52 -17.10
C LEU A 184 -18.51 12.33 -16.53
N GLU A 185 -19.72 12.01 -16.97
CA GLU A 185 -20.92 12.71 -16.51
C GLU A 185 -21.22 12.38 -15.04
N LEU A 186 -21.33 13.42 -14.20
CA LEU A 186 -21.62 13.28 -12.78
C LEU A 186 -22.91 12.49 -12.51
N GLY A 187 -22.86 11.52 -11.62
CA GLY A 187 -23.99 10.70 -11.19
C GLY A 187 -24.36 9.55 -12.15
N LYS A 188 -23.76 9.51 -13.34
CA LYS A 188 -23.97 8.43 -14.30
C LYS A 188 -23.23 7.16 -13.89
N ILE A 189 -23.82 6.01 -14.20
CA ILE A 189 -23.18 4.70 -14.00
C ILE A 189 -22.58 4.28 -15.34
N TYR A 190 -21.29 3.96 -15.33
CA TYR A 190 -20.60 3.38 -16.47
C TYR A 190 -20.20 1.94 -16.16
N TYR A 191 -20.30 1.11 -17.18
CA TYR A 191 -19.98 -0.31 -17.15
C TYR A 191 -18.73 -0.54 -18.00
N TYR A 192 -17.79 -1.35 -17.52
CA TYR A 192 -16.53 -1.64 -18.18
C TYR A 192 -16.36 -3.14 -18.40
N LYS A 193 -15.88 -3.52 -19.57
CA LYS A 193 -15.40 -4.87 -19.90
C LYS A 193 -13.97 -4.76 -20.41
N ILE A 194 -13.14 -5.73 -20.09
CA ILE A 194 -11.72 -5.72 -20.44
C ILE A 194 -11.41 -7.05 -21.12
N ARG A 195 -10.71 -7.02 -22.25
CA ARG A 195 -10.18 -8.23 -22.90
C ARG A 195 -8.67 -8.13 -23.09
N PRO A 196 -7.93 -9.23 -22.93
CA PRO A 196 -6.50 -9.25 -23.17
C PRO A 196 -6.23 -9.36 -24.68
N TYR A 197 -5.06 -8.91 -25.11
CA TYR A 197 -4.58 -9.16 -26.47
C TYR A 197 -3.11 -9.55 -26.46
N THR A 198 -2.69 -10.26 -27.50
CA THR A 198 -1.28 -10.47 -27.86
C THR A 198 -1.11 -10.22 -29.35
N THR A 199 0.05 -9.75 -29.76
CA THR A 199 0.41 -9.60 -31.17
C THR A 199 1.51 -10.58 -31.50
N TYR A 200 1.23 -11.47 -32.47
CA TYR A 200 2.15 -12.49 -32.92
C TYR A 200 2.24 -12.46 -34.45
N ILE A 201 3.45 -12.28 -35.00
CA ILE A 201 3.71 -12.16 -36.45
C ILE A 201 2.73 -11.15 -37.10
N ASP A 202 2.73 -9.92 -36.59
CA ASP A 202 1.90 -8.80 -37.07
C ASP A 202 0.37 -8.99 -37.03
N GLU A 203 -0.11 -10.11 -36.47
CA GLU A 203 -1.54 -10.35 -36.22
C GLU A 203 -1.85 -10.22 -34.73
N THR A 204 -2.98 -9.58 -34.41
CA THR A 204 -3.44 -9.43 -33.02
C THR A 204 -4.52 -10.45 -32.69
N PHE A 205 -4.27 -11.23 -31.65
CA PHE A 205 -5.18 -12.21 -31.09
C PHE A 205 -5.79 -11.68 -29.79
N TYR A 206 -7.09 -11.91 -29.61
CA TYR A 206 -7.84 -11.43 -28.46
C TYR A 206 -8.32 -12.60 -27.61
N GLY A 207 -8.24 -12.46 -26.29
CA GLY A 207 -8.96 -13.34 -25.37
C GLY A 207 -10.41 -12.92 -25.18
N ASP A 208 -11.12 -13.70 -24.38
CA ASP A 208 -12.49 -13.39 -23.99
C ASP A 208 -12.56 -12.12 -23.14
N PHE A 209 -13.73 -11.48 -23.19
CA PHE A 209 -14.05 -10.37 -22.30
C PHE A 209 -14.21 -10.85 -20.86
N SER A 210 -13.75 -10.02 -19.93
CA SER A 210 -14.15 -10.10 -18.53
C SER A 210 -15.67 -9.94 -18.39
N ASN A 211 -16.20 -10.38 -17.24
CA ASN A 211 -17.49 -9.86 -16.77
C ASN A 211 -17.44 -8.33 -16.66
N TYR A 212 -18.61 -7.68 -16.72
CA TYR A 212 -18.62 -6.24 -16.55
C TYR A 212 -18.40 -5.85 -15.08
N ILE A 213 -17.76 -4.71 -14.87
CA ILE A 213 -17.75 -4.00 -13.59
C ILE A 213 -18.39 -2.63 -13.80
N SER A 214 -19.06 -2.09 -12.79
CA SER A 214 -19.70 -0.78 -12.89
C SER A 214 -19.31 0.15 -11.76
N CYS A 215 -19.24 1.44 -12.05
CA CYS A 215 -19.05 2.46 -11.03
C CYS A 215 -19.90 3.70 -11.36
N GLN A 216 -20.47 4.30 -10.31
CA GLN A 216 -21.17 5.58 -10.43
C GLN A 216 -20.17 6.72 -10.29
N VAL A 217 -20.19 7.68 -11.22
CA VAL A 217 -19.37 8.88 -11.15
C VAL A 217 -19.85 9.75 -10.00
N THR A 218 -18.93 10.14 -9.11
CA THR A 218 -19.23 11.00 -7.97
C THR A 218 -18.60 12.38 -8.11
N ILE A 219 -18.93 13.27 -7.18
CA ILE A 219 -18.23 14.56 -7.06
C ILE A 219 -16.75 14.35 -6.73
N ASN A 220 -15.97 15.40 -6.93
CA ASN A 220 -14.59 15.45 -6.46
C ASN A 220 -14.49 15.23 -4.94
N GLY A 221 -13.33 14.74 -4.49
CA GLY A 221 -13.01 14.61 -3.08
C GLY A 221 -12.69 15.97 -2.44
N THR A 222 -12.33 15.94 -1.15
CA THR A 222 -11.67 17.07 -0.48
C THR A 222 -10.40 16.60 0.20
N LYS A 223 -9.49 17.53 0.49
CA LYS A 223 -8.22 17.27 1.17
C LYS A 223 -8.15 18.06 2.47
N VAL A 224 -7.63 17.43 3.51
CA VAL A 224 -7.27 18.11 4.76
C VAL A 224 -6.16 19.13 4.45
N LYS A 225 -6.37 20.40 4.83
CA LYS A 225 -5.41 21.49 4.66
C LYS A 225 -4.44 21.57 5.82
N SER A 226 -4.96 21.45 7.03
CA SER A 226 -4.14 21.49 8.26
C SER A 226 -4.86 20.86 9.42
N ALA A 227 -4.09 20.38 10.39
CA ALA A 227 -4.57 19.82 11.63
C ALA A 227 -3.70 20.29 12.80
N SER A 228 -4.31 20.62 13.95
CA SER A 228 -3.57 21.11 15.11
C SER A 228 -4.24 20.75 16.42
N SER A 229 -3.47 20.54 17.48
CA SER A 229 -3.98 20.33 18.84
C SER A 229 -3.81 21.62 19.64
N LYS A 230 -4.70 22.61 19.43
CA LYS A 230 -4.56 23.95 20.06
C LYS A 230 -4.86 23.97 21.56
N LYS A 231 -5.54 22.96 22.09
CA LYS A 231 -5.86 22.80 23.52
C LYS A 231 -5.68 21.33 23.91
N LYS A 232 -5.65 21.05 25.22
CA LYS A 232 -5.61 19.68 25.75
C LYS A 232 -6.77 18.85 25.21
N LYS A 233 -6.50 17.59 24.86
CA LYS A 233 -7.51 16.58 24.46
C LYS A 233 -8.36 16.97 23.25
N ILE A 234 -7.85 17.82 22.36
CA ILE A 234 -8.54 18.20 21.12
C ILE A 234 -7.62 18.15 19.90
N ASN A 235 -8.21 17.83 18.76
CA ASN A 235 -7.64 18.06 17.44
C ASN A 235 -8.63 18.89 16.62
N THR A 236 -8.15 19.98 16.03
CA THR A 236 -8.91 20.78 15.07
C THR A 236 -8.38 20.45 13.68
N ILE A 237 -9.26 19.97 12.81
CA ILE A 237 -8.97 19.62 11.41
C ILE A 237 -9.64 20.65 10.51
N THR A 238 -8.94 21.08 9.48
CA THR A 238 -9.45 21.99 8.45
C THR A 238 -9.25 21.36 7.08
N TRP A 239 -10.16 21.61 6.15
CA TRP A 239 -10.10 21.02 4.80
C TRP A 239 -10.38 22.05 3.71
N ALA A 240 -10.02 21.70 2.48
CA ALA A 240 -10.28 22.51 1.31
C ALA A 240 -11.78 22.53 0.99
N LYS A 241 -12.28 23.68 0.54
CA LYS A 241 -13.63 23.77 0.00
C LYS A 241 -13.71 22.95 -1.28
N ASN A 242 -14.76 22.16 -1.39
CA ASN A 242 -15.18 21.53 -2.63
C ASN A 242 -16.42 22.28 -3.13
N ASP A 243 -16.35 22.81 -4.35
CA ASP A 243 -17.40 23.69 -4.89
C ASP A 243 -18.64 22.93 -5.37
N GLU A 244 -18.52 21.63 -5.64
CA GLU A 244 -19.62 20.74 -6.01
C GLU A 244 -20.37 20.18 -4.80
N ALA A 245 -19.76 20.22 -3.62
CA ALA A 245 -20.32 19.63 -2.42
C ALA A 245 -21.51 20.45 -1.88
N ASP A 246 -22.49 19.75 -1.33
CA ASP A 246 -23.53 20.34 -0.48
C ASP A 246 -23.11 20.32 0.99
N GLY A 247 -22.22 19.40 1.36
CA GLY A 247 -21.75 19.28 2.73
C GLY A 247 -20.60 18.29 2.89
N TYR A 248 -20.24 18.03 4.14
CA TYR A 248 -19.15 17.12 4.50
C TYR A 248 -19.55 16.18 5.62
N ILE A 249 -18.98 14.99 5.62
CA ILE A 249 -19.02 14.07 6.75
C ILE A 249 -17.60 13.88 7.26
N VAL A 250 -17.41 14.09 8.55
CA VAL A 250 -16.13 13.90 9.24
C VAL A 250 -16.17 12.56 9.95
N TYR A 251 -15.16 11.73 9.69
CA TYR A 251 -14.96 10.45 10.35
C TYR A 251 -13.61 10.40 11.04
N TYR A 252 -13.47 9.48 11.99
CA TYR A 252 -12.16 9.13 12.54
C TYR A 252 -12.00 7.63 12.83
N SER A 253 -10.75 7.21 12.91
CA SER A 253 -10.33 5.89 13.40
C SER A 253 -9.04 6.04 14.22
N LYS A 254 -8.70 5.04 15.03
CA LYS A 254 -7.37 4.92 15.70
C LYS A 254 -6.38 4.09 14.89
N LYS A 255 -6.80 3.53 13.76
CA LYS A 255 -5.99 2.77 12.80
C LYS A 255 -6.26 3.27 11.39
N GLU A 256 -5.26 3.25 10.52
CA GLU A 256 -5.36 3.75 9.15
C GLU A 256 -6.46 3.05 8.35
N ASP A 257 -6.43 1.72 8.36
CA ASP A 257 -7.41 0.84 7.70
C ASP A 257 -8.47 0.28 8.67
N GLY A 258 -8.64 0.96 9.81
CA GLY A 258 -9.63 0.56 10.81
C GLY A 258 -11.06 0.96 10.44
N ASN A 259 -12.01 0.50 11.26
CA ASN A 259 -13.40 0.94 11.16
C ASN A 259 -13.54 2.41 11.55
N TYR A 260 -13.97 3.24 10.60
CA TYR A 260 -14.15 4.68 10.80
C TYR A 260 -15.49 4.98 11.46
N THR A 261 -15.45 5.74 12.55
CA THR A 261 -16.63 6.24 13.26
C THR A 261 -16.98 7.65 12.77
N LYS A 262 -18.26 7.89 12.48
CA LYS A 262 -18.78 9.21 12.09
C LYS A 262 -18.78 10.17 13.28
N LEU A 263 -18.17 11.34 13.12
CA LEU A 263 -18.13 12.41 14.12
C LEU A 263 -19.23 13.45 13.90
N LYS A 264 -19.38 13.91 12.65
CA LYS A 264 -20.32 14.99 12.32
C LYS A 264 -20.66 14.99 10.85
N THR A 265 -21.90 15.34 10.54
CA THR A 265 -22.35 15.73 9.21
C THR A 265 -22.60 17.24 9.21
N PHE A 266 -22.06 17.92 8.21
CA PHE A 266 -22.26 19.32 7.90
C PHE A 266 -23.07 19.44 6.63
N THR A 267 -24.07 20.32 6.62
CA THR A 267 -25.01 20.52 5.51
C THR A 267 -24.70 21.77 4.68
N SER A 268 -23.54 22.40 4.90
CA SER A 268 -23.06 23.52 4.10
C SER A 268 -21.63 23.29 3.66
N ARG A 269 -21.36 23.57 2.39
CA ARG A 269 -20.03 23.55 1.77
C ARG A 269 -19.04 24.56 2.37
N ASN A 270 -19.54 25.53 3.14
CA ASN A 270 -18.72 26.53 3.82
C ASN A 270 -18.28 26.09 5.23
N ASN A 271 -18.74 24.94 5.73
CA ASN A 271 -18.17 24.36 6.94
C ASN A 271 -16.85 23.65 6.61
N LEU A 272 -15.73 24.30 6.92
CA LEU A 272 -14.38 23.85 6.54
C LEU A 272 -13.48 23.49 7.74
N SER A 273 -14.06 23.31 8.93
CA SER A 273 -13.34 23.04 10.16
C SER A 273 -14.17 22.21 11.13
N TYR A 274 -13.51 21.30 11.84
CA TYR A 274 -14.11 20.53 12.94
C TYR A 274 -13.11 20.36 14.08
N THR A 275 -13.59 20.47 15.32
CA THR A 275 -12.79 20.21 16.51
C THR A 275 -13.27 18.93 17.19
N HIS A 276 -12.47 17.87 17.07
CA HIS A 276 -12.66 16.62 17.78
C HIS A 276 -12.16 16.77 19.22
N THR A 277 -12.98 16.40 20.20
CA THR A 277 -12.68 16.55 21.63
C THR A 277 -12.59 15.19 22.34
N LYS A 278 -12.25 15.20 23.63
CA LYS A 278 -12.12 14.00 24.49
C LYS A 278 -11.03 13.02 24.01
N LEU A 279 -9.97 13.54 23.39
CA LEU A 279 -8.85 12.74 22.91
C LEU A 279 -7.86 12.38 24.02
N THR A 280 -7.16 11.27 23.81
CA THR A 280 -6.00 10.85 24.61
C THR A 280 -4.71 11.43 24.02
N ASN A 281 -3.90 12.08 24.87
CA ASN A 281 -2.62 12.67 24.46
C ASN A 281 -1.64 11.60 23.94
N GLY A 282 -0.89 11.92 22.88
CA GLY A 282 0.06 11.00 22.25
C GLY A 282 -0.57 9.86 21.44
N THR A 283 -1.90 9.80 21.34
CA THR A 283 -2.58 8.80 20.51
C THR A 283 -2.77 9.29 19.08
N ALA A 284 -2.50 8.41 18.11
CA ALA A 284 -2.79 8.62 16.69
C ALA A 284 -4.30 8.57 16.40
N TYR A 285 -4.78 9.52 15.60
CA TYR A 285 -6.13 9.53 15.06
C TYR A 285 -6.08 9.78 13.56
N TYR A 286 -6.71 8.92 12.79
CA TYR A 286 -6.84 9.04 11.35
C TYR A 286 -8.19 9.67 11.04
N TYR A 287 -8.21 10.76 10.28
CA TYR A 287 -9.43 11.48 9.90
C TYR A 287 -9.72 11.28 8.42
N LYS A 288 -10.99 11.05 8.07
CA LYS A 288 -11.48 11.11 6.70
C LYS A 288 -12.53 12.22 6.60
N ILE A 289 -12.36 13.11 5.62
CA ILE A 289 -13.33 14.16 5.31
C ILE A 289 -13.98 13.80 3.99
N GLN A 290 -15.26 13.41 4.03
CA GLN A 290 -16.01 12.99 2.86
C GLN A 290 -16.92 14.12 2.40
N ALA A 291 -16.59 14.72 1.26
CA ALA A 291 -17.50 15.63 0.58
C ALA A 291 -18.70 14.82 0.05
N TYR A 292 -19.91 15.40 0.11
CA TYR A 292 -21.08 14.81 -0.51
C TYR A 292 -21.92 15.84 -1.25
N LYS A 293 -22.68 15.38 -2.23
CA LYS A 293 -23.71 16.13 -2.96
C LYS A 293 -25.01 15.34 -2.97
N ASN A 294 -26.13 16.01 -2.73
CA ASN A 294 -27.44 15.37 -2.83
C ASN A 294 -27.78 15.19 -4.32
N PHE A 295 -28.20 13.99 -4.70
CA PHE A 295 -28.44 13.64 -6.10
C PHE A 295 -29.52 12.56 -6.16
N ASN A 296 -30.60 12.80 -6.91
CA ASN A 296 -31.73 11.87 -7.12
C ASN A 296 -32.23 11.19 -5.83
N GLY A 297 -32.47 11.97 -4.76
CA GLY A 297 -32.94 11.45 -3.47
C GLY A 297 -31.87 10.76 -2.60
N GLY A 298 -30.64 10.59 -3.12
CA GLY A 298 -29.49 10.02 -2.42
C GLY A 298 -28.31 11.00 -2.28
N LYS A 299 -27.12 10.46 -1.98
CA LYS A 299 -25.87 11.23 -1.88
C LYS A 299 -24.77 10.61 -2.74
N LEU A 300 -24.15 11.42 -3.58
CA LEU A 300 -22.88 11.10 -4.22
C LEU A 300 -21.76 11.50 -3.27
N TYR A 301 -20.89 10.56 -2.95
CA TYR A 301 -19.76 10.76 -2.03
C TYR A 301 -18.45 10.88 -2.81
N GLY A 302 -17.73 11.98 -2.61
CA GLY A 302 -16.41 12.13 -3.18
C GLY A 302 -15.39 11.17 -2.55
N PRO A 303 -14.30 10.83 -3.27
CA PRO A 303 -13.24 10.00 -2.73
C PRO A 303 -12.59 10.63 -1.49
N THR A 304 -12.09 9.78 -0.59
CA THR A 304 -11.44 10.21 0.66
C THR A 304 -10.10 9.54 0.85
N THR A 305 -9.16 10.25 1.47
CA THR A 305 -7.91 9.68 1.96
C THR A 305 -7.80 9.89 3.48
N PRO A 306 -7.25 8.93 4.23
CA PRO A 306 -7.02 9.10 5.66
C PRO A 306 -5.93 10.17 5.91
N TYR A 307 -6.11 10.95 6.98
CA TYR A 307 -5.14 11.93 7.43
C TYR A 307 -4.73 11.63 8.87
N LEU A 308 -3.47 11.27 9.09
CA LEU A 308 -2.91 10.99 10.41
C LEU A 308 -2.70 12.27 11.21
N LYS A 309 -3.26 12.33 12.44
CA LYS A 309 -2.98 13.37 13.42
C LYS A 309 -2.94 12.83 14.85
N TYR A 310 -1.80 12.97 15.50
CA TYR A 310 -1.66 12.73 16.94
C TYR A 310 -2.37 13.81 17.77
N CYS A 311 -2.91 13.46 18.94
CA CYS A 311 -3.31 14.48 19.93
C CYS A 311 -2.06 14.96 20.68
N ASP A 312 -1.47 16.05 20.23
CA ASP A 312 -0.11 16.48 20.60
C ASP A 312 -0.08 17.89 21.19
N TYR A 313 -1.12 18.28 21.95
CA TYR A 313 -1.06 19.55 22.69
C TYR A 313 0.07 19.52 23.73
N TYR A 314 0.26 18.38 24.40
CA TYR A 314 1.45 18.09 25.16
C TYR A 314 2.40 17.23 24.32
N SER A 315 3.68 17.29 24.64
CA SER A 315 4.66 16.32 24.13
C SER A 315 4.33 14.92 24.63
N TYR A 316 4.88 13.92 23.94
CA TYR A 316 4.68 12.50 24.24
C TYR A 316 5.93 11.69 23.88
N ALA A 317 6.04 10.49 24.44
CA ALA A 317 7.22 9.63 24.29
C ALA A 317 7.59 9.34 22.83
N ASP A 318 6.60 8.93 22.02
CA ASP A 318 6.82 8.48 20.64
C ASP A 318 6.72 9.63 19.61
N GLU A 319 6.91 10.88 20.05
CA GLU A 319 6.84 12.04 19.17
C GLU A 319 8.02 12.07 18.20
N SER A 320 7.75 12.22 16.89
CA SER A 320 8.82 12.29 15.89
C SER A 320 9.78 13.45 16.17
N TYR A 321 11.06 13.30 15.82
CA TYR A 321 12.06 14.36 16.00
C TYR A 321 11.60 15.69 15.38
N GLU A 322 11.05 15.63 14.17
CA GLU A 322 10.50 16.81 13.50
C GLU A 322 9.37 17.48 14.30
N SER A 323 8.45 16.70 14.89
CA SER A 323 7.38 17.25 15.72
C SER A 323 7.92 17.88 17.02
N ARG A 324 8.93 17.24 17.65
CA ARG A 324 9.65 17.79 18.81
C ARG A 324 10.30 19.13 18.46
N CYS A 325 11.02 19.22 17.34
CA CYS A 325 11.63 20.45 16.83
C CYS A 325 10.58 21.54 16.58
N ARG A 326 9.48 21.20 15.88
CA ARG A 326 8.38 22.15 15.63
C ARG A 326 7.77 22.69 16.93
N ARG A 327 7.64 21.85 17.96
CA ARG A 327 7.15 22.27 19.28
C ARG A 327 8.14 23.22 19.96
N ALA A 328 9.43 22.92 19.95
CA ALA A 328 10.46 23.70 20.64
C ALA A 328 10.79 25.02 19.92
N PHE A 329 10.78 25.03 18.58
CA PHE A 329 11.36 26.10 17.77
C PHE A 329 10.43 26.65 16.67
N GLY A 330 9.26 26.06 16.45
CA GLY A 330 8.30 26.50 15.43
C GLY A 330 8.71 26.03 14.03
N LYS A 331 9.02 26.97 13.13
CA LYS A 331 9.42 26.64 11.74
C LYS A 331 10.88 26.19 11.59
N SER A 332 11.70 26.37 12.64
CA SER A 332 13.11 25.97 12.65
C SER A 332 13.27 24.54 13.17
N TYR A 333 14.34 23.87 12.75
CA TYR A 333 14.73 22.55 13.26
C TYR A 333 15.61 22.62 14.51
N TYR A 334 16.30 23.74 14.74
CA TYR A 334 17.21 23.95 15.85
C TYR A 334 17.18 25.41 16.32
N ALA A 335 17.78 25.69 17.47
CA ALA A 335 18.00 27.04 17.94
C ALA A 335 19.37 27.58 17.46
N ASP A 336 19.38 28.75 16.82
CA ASP A 336 20.60 29.55 16.58
C ASP A 336 20.52 30.85 17.39
N TYR A 337 20.63 30.70 18.72
CA TYR A 337 20.66 31.86 19.60
C TYR A 337 22.07 32.45 19.61
N LYS A 338 22.21 33.69 19.13
CA LYS A 338 23.47 34.42 19.09
C LYS A 338 23.82 35.09 20.42
N SER A 339 22.87 35.17 21.36
CA SER A 339 23.05 35.79 22.68
C SER A 339 22.03 35.31 23.71
N ALA A 340 22.35 35.49 25.00
CA ALA A 340 21.42 35.24 26.10
C ALA A 340 20.10 36.04 25.96
N LYS A 341 20.17 37.28 25.45
CA LYS A 341 19.00 38.14 25.21
C LYS A 341 18.08 37.53 24.15
N GLN A 342 18.64 36.94 23.09
CA GLN A 342 17.86 36.24 22.07
C GLN A 342 17.24 34.96 22.63
N ALA A 343 18.03 34.12 23.30
CA ALA A 343 17.55 32.87 23.90
C ALA A 343 16.38 33.12 24.86
N LYS A 344 16.46 34.15 25.71
CA LYS A 344 15.41 34.52 26.68
C LYS A 344 14.05 34.81 26.02
N LYS A 345 14.00 35.29 24.76
CA LYS A 345 12.73 35.50 24.02
C LYS A 345 11.98 34.19 23.70
N HIS A 346 12.68 33.07 23.80
CA HIS A 346 12.13 31.73 23.57
C HIS A 346 11.90 30.97 24.89
N MET A 347 12.18 31.61 26.03
CA MET A 347 11.97 31.02 27.34
C MET A 347 10.69 31.52 28.01
N LYS A 348 10.17 30.71 28.93
CA LYS A 348 9.05 31.05 29.79
C LYS A 348 9.31 30.54 31.19
N THR A 349 9.18 31.43 32.18
CA THR A 349 9.19 31.02 33.59
C THR A 349 7.82 30.48 33.97
N ILE A 350 7.81 29.30 34.58
CA ILE A 350 6.61 28.62 35.07
C ILE A 350 6.80 28.24 36.54
N THR A 351 5.70 28.09 37.27
CA THR A 351 5.72 27.55 38.63
C THR A 351 5.26 26.10 38.63
N VAL A 352 6.06 25.22 39.22
CA VAL A 352 5.74 23.80 39.40
C VAL A 352 5.65 23.45 40.87
N LYS A 353 4.76 22.52 41.22
CA LYS A 353 4.64 21.95 42.57
C LYS A 353 5.32 20.59 42.57
N VAL A 354 6.08 20.31 43.62
CA VAL A 354 6.70 19.01 43.86
C VAL A 354 6.57 18.65 45.34
N TRP A 355 6.79 17.37 45.66
CA TRP A 355 6.97 16.94 47.02
C TRP A 355 8.43 17.12 47.43
N ASP A 356 8.66 17.52 48.68
CA ASP A 356 9.96 17.48 49.31
C ASP A 356 9.79 16.96 50.75
N LYS A 357 10.87 16.73 51.47
CA LYS A 357 10.88 16.16 52.82
C LYS A 357 11.75 16.98 53.77
N LYS A 358 11.27 17.18 54.98
CA LYS A 358 12.06 17.65 56.13
C LYS A 358 11.96 16.61 57.23
N GLY A 359 13.06 15.91 57.52
CA GLY A 359 13.03 14.72 58.37
C GLY A 359 12.13 13.62 57.79
N LYS A 360 11.15 13.14 58.55
CA LYS A 360 10.15 12.15 58.09
C LYS A 360 8.91 12.79 57.42
N LYS A 361 8.68 14.10 57.60
CA LYS A 361 7.48 14.80 57.12
C LYS A 361 7.65 15.21 55.65
N LYS A 362 6.63 14.94 54.82
CA LYS A 362 6.52 15.42 53.44
C LYS A 362 5.84 16.78 53.42
N TYR A 363 6.27 17.66 52.53
CA TYR A 363 5.65 18.97 52.33
C TYR A 363 5.68 19.36 50.85
N THR A 364 4.79 20.27 50.47
CA THR A 364 4.73 20.80 49.11
C THR A 364 5.76 21.91 48.94
N ARG A 365 6.62 21.79 47.93
CA ARG A 365 7.55 22.84 47.50
C ARG A 365 7.13 23.40 46.15
N LYS A 366 7.37 24.70 45.93
CA LYS A 366 7.13 25.38 44.66
C LYS A 366 8.45 25.85 44.08
N PHE A 367 8.72 25.52 42.82
CA PHE A 367 9.86 26.03 42.08
C PHE A 367 9.40 26.97 40.97
N ARG A 368 10.12 28.08 40.78
CA ARG A 368 10.01 28.93 39.59
C ARG A 368 11.13 28.53 38.64
N ILE A 369 10.79 27.80 37.58
CA ILE A 369 11.73 27.27 36.61
C ILE A 369 11.57 27.97 35.27
N THR A 370 12.66 28.19 34.56
CA THR A 370 12.66 28.77 33.22
C THR A 370 12.92 27.67 32.20
N VAL A 371 12.02 27.56 31.21
CA VAL A 371 11.98 26.46 30.24
C VAL A 371 11.64 26.99 28.85
N ASN A 372 11.80 26.18 27.81
CA ASN A 372 11.36 26.53 26.47
C ASN A 372 9.86 26.87 26.45
N LYS A 373 9.49 28.00 25.80
CA LYS A 373 8.11 28.49 25.76
C LYS A 373 7.13 27.48 25.12
N GLY A 374 7.57 26.71 24.13
CA GLY A 374 6.77 25.70 23.44
C GLY A 374 6.50 24.46 24.29
N LEU A 375 7.42 24.13 25.22
CA LEU A 375 7.25 23.01 26.16
C LEU A 375 6.59 23.39 27.48
N ALA A 376 6.47 24.69 27.78
CA ALA A 376 5.87 25.14 29.03
C ALA A 376 4.52 24.49 29.37
N PRO A 377 3.58 24.24 28.42
CA PRO A 377 2.36 23.48 28.69
C PRO A 377 2.64 22.02 29.08
N SER A 378 3.50 21.31 28.33
CA SER A 378 3.90 19.92 28.62
C SER A 378 4.52 19.80 30.00
N ILE A 379 5.49 20.66 30.30
CA ILE A 379 6.24 20.62 31.56
C ILE A 379 5.32 20.90 32.76
N LYS A 380 4.37 21.84 32.63
CA LYS A 380 3.37 22.06 33.68
C LYS A 380 2.51 20.83 33.95
N GLU A 381 2.02 20.16 32.90
CA GLU A 381 1.18 18.97 33.06
C GLU A 381 1.99 17.78 33.58
N MET A 382 3.23 17.62 33.09
CA MET A 382 4.20 16.64 33.57
C MET A 382 4.48 16.77 35.07
N PHE A 383 4.84 17.96 35.56
CA PHE A 383 5.08 18.16 37.00
C PHE A 383 3.80 18.04 37.83
N LYS A 384 2.64 18.39 37.29
CA LYS A 384 1.35 18.13 37.93
C LYS A 384 1.06 16.64 38.07
N GLU A 385 1.44 15.83 37.08
CA GLU A 385 1.34 14.37 37.13
C GLU A 385 2.34 13.77 38.13
N ILE A 386 3.59 14.24 38.13
CA ILE A 386 4.61 13.89 39.14
C ILE A 386 4.09 14.18 40.55
N TYR A 387 3.56 15.37 40.79
CA TYR A 387 3.04 15.79 42.10
C TYR A 387 1.86 14.93 42.59
N LYS A 388 0.99 14.50 41.67
CA LYS A 388 -0.17 13.65 41.98
C LYS A 388 0.18 12.15 42.06
N SER A 389 1.37 11.76 41.63
CA SER A 389 1.79 10.36 41.65
C SER A 389 1.89 9.84 43.10
N LYS A 390 1.43 8.61 43.35
CA LYS A 390 1.48 7.99 44.70
C LYS A 390 2.90 7.84 45.25
N GLU A 391 3.92 7.85 44.38
CA GLU A 391 5.34 7.79 44.76
C GLU A 391 5.72 8.99 45.63
N HIS A 392 5.19 10.18 45.30
CA HIS A 392 5.54 11.44 45.96
C HIS A 392 7.07 11.59 46.11
N PHE A 393 7.80 11.36 45.01
CA PHE A 393 9.26 11.42 44.98
C PHE A 393 9.74 12.80 45.45
N PRO A 394 10.69 12.88 46.39
CA PRO A 394 11.13 14.16 46.94
C PRO A 394 12.11 14.87 45.97
N ILE A 395 11.79 16.11 45.63
CA ILE A 395 12.58 16.99 44.75
C ILE A 395 12.89 18.26 45.53
N HIS A 396 14.16 18.44 45.89
CA HIS A 396 14.64 19.59 46.67
C HIS A 396 15.44 20.58 45.81
N GLU A 397 15.78 20.20 44.58
CA GLU A 397 16.50 21.04 43.64
C GLU A 397 16.08 20.71 42.20
N ILE A 398 15.95 21.74 41.37
CA ILE A 398 15.73 21.61 39.92
C ILE A 398 16.57 22.66 39.19
N GLY A 399 17.55 22.20 38.41
CA GLY A 399 18.24 23.00 37.39
C GLY A 399 17.49 22.94 36.06
N CYS A 400 17.39 24.06 35.33
CA CYS A 400 16.70 24.14 34.03
C CYS A 400 17.49 25.02 33.04
N TYR A 401 16.82 25.97 32.37
CA TYR A 401 17.45 26.89 31.44
C TYR A 401 18.67 27.59 32.06
N SER A 402 19.81 27.44 31.41
CA SER A 402 21.06 28.09 31.76
C SER A 402 21.81 28.38 30.47
N TRP A 403 22.01 29.65 30.17
CA TRP A 403 22.73 30.08 28.97
C TRP A 403 24.23 29.82 29.12
N ARG A 404 24.82 29.05 28.20
CA ARG A 404 26.25 28.66 28.24
C ARG A 404 27.06 29.14 27.03
N GLY A 405 26.55 30.15 26.31
CA GLY A 405 27.21 30.74 25.14
C GLY A 405 26.65 30.26 23.79
N LYS A 406 26.97 31.02 22.73
CA LYS A 406 26.41 30.88 21.37
C LYS A 406 26.65 29.49 20.74
N ASN A 407 27.78 28.86 21.04
CA ASN A 407 28.18 27.60 20.42
C ASN A 407 27.93 26.39 21.34
N SER A 408 27.18 26.56 22.42
CA SER A 408 26.91 25.45 23.34
C SER A 408 25.84 24.54 22.75
N SER A 409 26.15 23.25 22.62
CA SER A 409 25.21 22.19 22.27
C SER A 409 24.33 21.73 23.45
N SER A 410 24.40 22.40 24.59
CA SER A 410 23.65 21.99 25.77
C SER A 410 22.17 22.33 25.64
N GLU A 411 21.31 21.32 25.79
CA GLU A 411 19.84 21.52 25.85
C GLU A 411 19.40 22.45 27.00
N HIS A 412 20.23 22.69 28.02
CA HIS A 412 19.98 23.73 29.02
C HIS A 412 19.98 25.14 28.43
N CYS A 413 20.79 25.41 27.39
CA CYS A 413 20.80 26.71 26.69
C CYS A 413 19.48 26.99 25.97
N GLU A 414 18.67 25.95 25.76
CA GLU A 414 17.42 25.99 25.02
C GLU A 414 16.20 25.79 25.92
N GLY A 415 16.43 25.58 27.22
CA GLY A 415 15.38 25.32 28.21
C GLY A 415 14.68 23.98 27.98
N LEU A 416 15.40 23.02 27.41
CA LEU A 416 14.93 21.71 27.01
C LEU A 416 15.42 20.57 27.93
N ALA A 417 16.20 20.90 28.96
CA ALA A 417 16.69 19.93 29.92
C ALA A 417 16.47 20.32 31.37
N PHE A 418 16.50 19.29 32.23
CA PHE A 418 16.38 19.38 33.67
C PHE A 418 17.49 18.60 34.37
N ASP A 419 18.06 19.18 35.42
CA ASP A 419 18.85 18.43 36.40
C ASP A 419 18.05 18.39 37.71
N ILE A 420 17.76 17.19 38.23
CA ILE A 420 16.93 17.02 39.43
C ILE A 420 17.79 16.44 40.56
N ASN A 421 17.78 17.11 41.72
CA ASN A 421 18.57 16.72 42.91
C ASN A 421 20.03 16.40 42.52
N SER A 422 20.71 17.37 41.90
CA SER A 422 21.96 17.17 41.15
C SER A 422 23.07 16.53 41.99
N ASN A 423 23.14 16.93 43.27
CA ASN A 423 24.13 16.41 44.20
C ASN A 423 23.95 14.92 44.53
N GLU A 424 22.71 14.41 44.61
CA GLU A 424 22.40 13.01 44.95
C GLU A 424 22.21 12.11 43.72
N ASN A 425 22.52 12.64 42.53
CA ASN A 425 22.36 11.97 41.25
C ASN A 425 23.52 12.33 40.31
N TYR A 426 24.72 11.88 40.66
CA TYR A 426 25.93 12.26 39.96
C TYR A 426 25.93 12.05 38.43
N MET A 427 26.85 12.72 37.77
CA MET A 427 27.27 12.44 36.41
C MET A 427 28.59 11.69 36.46
N ILE A 428 28.70 10.57 35.75
CA ILE A 428 29.92 9.76 35.68
C ILE A 428 30.35 9.47 34.25
N GLN A 429 31.64 9.25 34.06
CA GLN A 429 32.24 8.68 32.85
C GLN A 429 33.19 7.56 33.26
N GLY A 430 32.79 6.32 33.02
CA GLY A 430 33.44 5.16 33.64
C GLY A 430 33.37 5.25 35.17
N LYS A 431 34.53 5.28 35.84
CA LYS A 431 34.64 5.42 37.30
C LYS A 431 34.78 6.87 37.79
N LYS A 432 34.97 7.83 36.89
CA LYS A 432 35.20 9.24 37.24
C LYS A 432 33.86 9.96 37.46
N VAL A 433 33.71 10.59 38.62
CA VAL A 433 32.61 11.53 38.89
C VAL A 433 32.93 12.87 38.25
N LEU A 434 32.01 13.38 37.45
CA LEU A 434 32.12 14.65 36.72
C LEU A 434 31.30 15.77 37.39
N ALA A 435 30.17 15.43 37.99
CA ALA A 435 29.30 16.34 38.74
C ALA A 435 28.46 15.57 39.76
N GLY A 436 27.97 16.26 40.79
CA GLY A 436 27.29 15.64 41.93
C GLY A 436 28.21 14.81 42.81
N SER A 437 27.66 14.23 43.87
CA SER A 437 28.44 13.53 44.90
C SER A 437 28.26 12.01 44.86
N PHE A 438 27.06 11.51 44.61
CA PHE A 438 26.77 10.07 44.59
C PHE A 438 25.49 9.73 43.83
N TRP A 439 25.25 8.44 43.61
CA TRP A 439 23.94 7.90 43.25
C TRP A 439 23.70 6.63 44.05
N LYS A 440 22.80 6.71 45.05
CA LYS A 440 22.53 5.61 45.99
C LYS A 440 21.02 5.35 46.07
N PRO A 441 20.38 4.94 44.96
CA PRO A 441 18.97 4.59 44.97
C PRO A 441 18.73 3.52 46.05
N LYS A 442 17.60 3.61 46.76
CA LYS A 442 17.23 2.83 47.97
C LYS A 442 17.85 3.30 49.29
N LYS A 443 19.05 3.88 49.30
CA LYS A 443 19.68 4.39 50.54
C LYS A 443 19.41 5.88 50.75
N ASN A 444 19.54 6.67 49.68
CA ASN A 444 19.22 8.09 49.71
C ASN A 444 17.87 8.32 49.02
N ARG A 445 17.00 9.08 49.69
CA ARG A 445 15.65 9.41 49.23
C ARG A 445 15.60 10.32 48.00
N TYR A 446 16.67 11.09 47.75
CA TYR A 446 16.80 12.05 46.66
C TYR A 446 17.53 11.47 45.44
N SER A 447 18.19 10.31 45.59
CA SER A 447 18.73 9.54 44.47
C SER A 447 17.60 8.90 43.67
N ILE A 448 17.48 9.27 42.40
CA ILE A 448 16.45 8.89 41.45
C ILE A 448 16.73 7.48 40.93
N PRO A 449 15.91 6.47 41.27
CA PRO A 449 16.07 5.13 40.72
C PRO A 449 15.89 5.11 39.19
N LEU A 450 16.38 4.06 38.54
CA LEU A 450 16.27 3.99 37.08
C LEU A 450 14.81 3.93 36.61
N ASN A 451 13.99 3.08 37.23
CA ASN A 451 12.64 2.76 36.74
C ASN A 451 11.52 3.26 37.68
N CYS A 452 11.72 4.40 38.35
CA CYS A 452 10.74 4.99 39.27
C CYS A 452 9.58 5.69 38.55
N LYS A 453 8.52 6.07 39.28
CA LYS A 453 7.35 6.74 38.64
C LYS A 453 7.71 8.13 38.11
N LEU A 454 8.59 8.86 38.77
CA LEU A 454 9.15 10.13 38.27
C LEU A 454 9.73 9.96 36.85
N VAL A 455 10.64 9.00 36.66
CA VAL A 455 11.29 8.75 35.36
C VAL A 455 10.26 8.37 34.29
N LYS A 456 9.35 7.44 34.60
CA LYS A 456 8.29 7.04 33.66
C LYS A 456 7.39 8.19 33.24
N ILE A 457 7.12 9.14 34.15
CA ILE A 457 6.35 10.34 33.81
C ILE A 457 7.19 11.28 32.94
N LEU A 458 8.48 11.50 33.23
CA LEU A 458 9.36 12.30 32.37
C LEU A 458 9.40 11.73 30.94
N GLU A 459 9.64 10.42 30.81
CA GLU A 459 9.67 9.71 29.53
C GLU A 459 8.35 9.80 28.78
N LYS A 460 7.21 9.67 29.48
CA LYS A 460 5.88 9.85 28.90
C LYS A 460 5.70 11.19 28.19
N TYR A 461 6.36 12.26 28.65
CA TYR A 461 6.34 13.59 28.03
C TYR A 461 7.55 13.85 27.12
N GLY A 462 8.33 12.83 26.76
CA GLY A 462 9.46 12.92 25.84
C GLY A 462 10.77 13.38 26.47
N PHE A 463 10.91 13.33 27.80
CA PHE A 463 12.17 13.64 28.48
C PHE A 463 12.90 12.36 28.87
N HIS A 464 14.11 12.17 28.36
CA HIS A 464 14.91 10.97 28.59
C HIS A 464 16.11 11.28 29.46
N ARG A 465 16.52 10.32 30.30
CA ARG A 465 17.71 10.48 31.15
C ARG A 465 18.99 10.44 30.32
N GLY A 466 20.00 11.23 30.71
CA GLY A 466 21.28 11.35 30.00
C GLY A 466 22.18 10.11 30.08
N LEU A 467 21.84 9.04 29.37
CA LEU A 467 22.59 7.77 29.35
C LEU A 467 23.32 7.59 28.00
N TRP A 468 24.46 8.26 27.84
CA TRP A 468 25.18 8.36 26.56
C TRP A 468 26.44 7.50 26.50
N GLY A 469 26.43 6.40 25.75
CA GLY A 469 27.61 5.55 25.59
C GLY A 469 28.16 5.07 26.95
N SER A 470 29.35 5.52 27.35
CA SER A 470 29.96 5.25 28.67
C SER A 470 29.69 6.33 29.73
N ARG A 471 29.08 7.44 29.33
CA ARG A 471 28.67 8.54 30.20
C ARG A 471 27.28 8.29 30.75
N ARG A 472 27.10 8.48 32.05
CA ARG A 472 25.82 8.28 32.75
C ARG A 472 25.57 9.50 33.61
N ASP A 473 24.59 10.29 33.22
CA ASP A 473 24.16 11.46 33.93
C ASP A 473 22.82 11.16 34.61
N TYR A 474 22.87 10.88 35.93
CA TYR A 474 21.71 10.37 36.66
C TYR A 474 20.73 11.47 37.09
N MET A 475 21.17 12.73 37.11
CA MET A 475 20.32 13.90 37.41
C MET A 475 19.65 14.47 36.16
N HIS A 476 20.26 14.27 34.99
CA HIS A 476 19.91 14.96 33.76
C HIS A 476 18.79 14.30 32.97
N PHE A 477 17.81 15.09 32.53
CA PHE A 477 16.73 14.69 31.64
C PHE A 477 16.58 15.69 30.49
N SER A 478 16.66 15.23 29.25
CA SER A 478 16.68 16.08 28.06
C SER A 478 15.52 15.77 27.11
N TYR A 479 15.04 16.79 26.39
CA TYR A 479 13.87 16.70 25.53
C TYR A 479 14.18 16.15 24.15
N PHE A 480 15.42 16.15 23.68
CA PHE A 480 15.75 15.45 22.42
C PHE A 480 16.34 14.07 22.65
N GLY A 481 16.74 13.75 23.88
CA GLY A 481 17.64 12.64 24.14
C GLY A 481 19.01 12.98 23.55
N GLY A 482 20.07 12.77 24.31
CA GLY A 482 21.42 12.94 23.76
C GLY A 482 21.98 11.68 23.13
#